data_AF-A0A1T4M9Y6-F1
#
_entry.id   AF-A0A1T4M9Y6-F1
#
_cell.length_a   1.000
_cell.length_b   1.000
_cell.length_c   1.000
_cell.angle_alpha   90.00
_cell.angle_beta   90.00
_cell.angle_gamma   90.00
#
_symmetry.space_group_name_H-M   'P 1'
#
loop_
_entity.id
_entity.type
_entity.pdbx_description
1 polymer ?
#
loop_
_entity_poly.entity_id
_entity_poly.type
_entity_poly.pdbx_seq_one_letter_code
_entity_poly.pdbx_strand_id
1 'polypeptide(L)'
;MQEYWGSDFGAKYNPDRQEAFSILDIKSNLDDVIKEIKDETGKTPVLVSTDARKYENTIGYQELRDKIHNEDNPYLMLLGTGWGLTEEMMKSVDYILEPIYGPGKYNHLSVRSAASIILDRLLGETWWE
;
A
#
# COMPACT_ATOMS: atom_id res chain seq x y z
N MET A 1 18.51 10.00 -4.23
CA MET A 1 18.04 8.74 -4.88
C MET A 1 17.07 9.05 -6.01
N GLN A 2 15.98 9.78 -5.73
CA GLN A 2 15.06 10.29 -6.74
C GLN A 2 15.75 11.22 -7.75
N GLU A 3 16.57 12.18 -7.30
CA GLU A 3 17.36 13.06 -8.19
C GLU A 3 18.33 12.28 -9.10
N TYR A 4 18.95 11.22 -8.59
CA TYR A 4 19.91 10.43 -9.35
C TYR A 4 19.21 9.58 -10.42
N TRP A 5 18.17 8.83 -10.02
CA TRP A 5 17.43 7.96 -10.94
C TRP A 5 16.49 8.71 -11.88
N GLY A 6 16.09 9.93 -11.52
CA GLY A 6 15.35 10.85 -12.38
C GLY A 6 16.23 11.68 -13.32
N SER A 7 17.55 11.64 -13.19
CA SER A 7 18.47 12.40 -14.05
C SER A 7 18.66 11.75 -15.43
N ASP A 8 19.05 12.56 -16.43
CA ASP A 8 19.42 12.08 -17.78
C ASP A 8 20.49 10.98 -17.77
N PHE A 9 21.39 11.02 -16.79
CA PHE A 9 22.42 10.00 -16.62
C PHE A 9 21.85 8.70 -16.05
N GLY A 10 21.04 8.79 -15.00
CA GLY A 10 20.36 7.63 -14.40
C GLY A 10 19.44 6.93 -15.40
N ALA A 11 18.70 7.71 -16.18
CA ALA A 11 17.84 7.28 -17.28
C ALA A 11 18.59 6.45 -18.34
N LYS A 12 19.74 6.94 -18.81
CA LYS A 12 20.56 6.23 -19.79
C LYS A 12 21.25 4.99 -19.22
N TYR A 13 21.62 5.03 -17.94
CA TYR A 13 22.31 3.92 -17.29
C TYR A 13 21.36 2.75 -16.98
N ASN A 14 20.15 3.04 -16.52
CA ASN A 14 19.12 2.03 -16.24
C ASN A 14 17.71 2.62 -16.43
N PRO A 15 17.13 2.51 -17.64
CA PRO A 15 15.81 3.07 -17.94
C PRO A 15 14.68 2.42 -17.12
N ASP A 16 14.74 1.10 -16.88
CA ASP A 16 13.74 0.39 -16.07
C ASP A 16 13.64 0.96 -14.65
N ARG A 17 14.79 1.37 -14.09
CA ARG A 17 14.83 2.00 -12.78
C ARG A 17 14.23 3.40 -12.83
N GLN A 18 14.50 4.20 -13.87
CA GLN A 18 13.87 5.51 -14.01
C GLN A 18 12.34 5.40 -14.05
N GLU A 19 11.81 4.45 -14.82
CA GLU A 19 10.37 4.19 -14.90
C GLU A 19 9.79 3.84 -13.53
N ALA A 20 10.41 2.91 -12.80
CA ALA A 20 9.96 2.54 -11.46
C ALA A 20 9.99 3.70 -10.45
N PHE A 21 10.92 4.65 -10.59
CA PHE A 21 11.01 5.83 -9.73
C PHE A 21 10.10 6.99 -10.17
N SER A 22 9.51 6.94 -11.38
CA SER A 22 8.65 8.01 -11.89
C SER A 22 7.35 8.19 -11.09
N ILE A 23 6.92 7.13 -10.42
CA ILE A 23 5.73 7.12 -9.55
C ILE A 23 6.06 7.43 -8.07
N LEU A 24 7.33 7.65 -7.73
CA LEU A 24 7.72 7.95 -6.36
C LEU A 24 7.48 9.43 -6.08
N ASP A 25 6.73 9.71 -5.01
CA ASP A 25 6.60 11.05 -4.45
C ASP A 25 6.85 11.04 -2.93
N ILE A 26 7.51 12.09 -2.44
CA ILE A 26 7.94 12.22 -1.04
C ILE A 26 7.14 13.35 -0.40
N LYS A 27 6.31 12.99 0.59
CA LYS A 27 5.58 13.93 1.43
C LYS A 27 6.11 13.96 2.85
N SER A 28 5.85 15.07 3.54
CA SER A 28 6.32 15.27 4.92
C SER A 28 5.46 14.57 5.96
N ASN A 29 4.17 14.35 5.67
CA ASN A 29 3.21 13.71 6.57
C ASN A 29 2.06 13.06 5.77
N LEU A 30 1.24 12.26 6.47
CA LEU A 30 0.12 11.55 5.86
C LEU A 30 -1.02 12.48 5.42
N ASP A 31 -1.27 13.57 6.14
CA ASP A 31 -2.34 14.51 5.80
C ASP A 31 -2.10 15.16 4.43
N ASP A 32 -0.84 15.47 4.10
CA ASP A 32 -0.45 15.98 2.79
C ASP A 32 -0.75 14.96 1.68
N VAL A 33 -0.50 13.66 1.92
CA VAL A 33 -0.82 12.58 0.96
C VAL A 33 -2.33 12.46 0.76
N ILE A 34 -3.10 12.46 1.87
CA ILE A 34 -4.57 12.37 1.82
C ILE A 34 -5.15 13.56 1.06
N LYS A 35 -4.65 14.76 1.33
CA LYS A 35 -5.08 15.99 0.67
C LYS A 35 -4.79 15.94 -0.83
N GLU A 36 -3.59 15.53 -1.24
CA GLU A 36 -3.25 15.43 -2.65
C GLU A 36 -4.13 14.43 -3.40
N ILE A 37 -4.33 13.22 -2.85
CA ILE A 37 -5.24 12.24 -3.46
C ILE A 37 -6.65 12.82 -3.60
N LYS A 38 -7.11 13.57 -2.60
CA LYS A 38 -8.42 14.24 -2.66
C LYS A 38 -8.46 15.35 -3.70
N ASP A 39 -7.42 16.14 -3.84
CA ASP A 39 -7.33 17.21 -4.84
C ASP A 39 -7.28 16.63 -6.27
N GLU A 40 -6.64 15.46 -6.47
CA GLU A 40 -6.56 14.76 -7.76
C GLU A 40 -7.84 14.02 -8.14
N THR A 41 -8.48 13.35 -7.18
CA THR A 41 -9.60 12.43 -7.44
C THR A 41 -10.97 13.01 -7.08
N GLY A 42 -10.99 14.13 -6.34
CA GLY A 42 -12.20 14.72 -5.75
C GLY A 42 -12.75 13.98 -4.53
N LYS A 43 -12.10 12.90 -4.07
CA LYS A 43 -12.58 12.02 -2.99
C LYS A 43 -11.51 11.79 -1.93
N THR A 44 -11.91 11.77 -0.67
CA THR A 44 -11.00 11.34 0.41
C THR A 44 -10.68 9.86 0.22
N PRO A 45 -9.40 9.44 0.23
CA PRO A 45 -9.05 8.03 0.11
C PRO A 45 -9.54 7.20 1.30
N VAL A 46 -9.96 5.98 1.00
CA VAL A 46 -10.16 4.94 2.00
C VAL A 46 -8.79 4.49 2.49
N LEU A 47 -8.52 4.67 3.77
CA LEU A 47 -7.26 4.30 4.41
C LEU A 47 -7.29 2.82 4.79
N VAL A 48 -6.33 2.07 4.26
CA VAL A 48 -6.15 0.65 4.57
C VAL A 48 -4.76 0.45 5.15
N SER A 49 -4.66 -0.29 6.25
CA SER A 49 -3.37 -0.75 6.79
C SER A 49 -3.34 -2.27 6.91
N THR A 50 -2.21 -2.83 7.31
CA THR A 50 -2.07 -4.23 7.71
C THR A 50 -1.27 -4.32 9.01
N ASP A 51 -1.64 -5.27 9.86
CA ASP A 51 -0.87 -5.64 11.06
C ASP A 51 -0.76 -7.17 11.12
N ALA A 52 0.17 -7.69 11.91
CA ALA A 52 0.26 -9.13 12.16
C ALA A 52 -0.89 -9.64 13.06
N ARG A 53 -1.62 -8.74 13.72
CA ARG A 53 -2.75 -8.97 14.64
C ARG A 53 -4.08 -8.60 13.97
N LYS A 54 -5.18 -9.15 14.51
CA LYS A 54 -6.54 -8.82 14.09
C LYS A 54 -7.17 -7.75 14.99
N TYR A 55 -8.05 -6.95 14.41
CA TYR A 55 -8.77 -5.84 15.03
C TYR A 55 -10.25 -5.91 14.64
N GLU A 56 -11.11 -5.07 15.24
CA GLU A 56 -12.55 -5.09 14.97
C GLU A 56 -12.90 -4.68 13.53
N ASN A 57 -12.18 -3.71 12.95
CA ASN A 57 -12.34 -3.25 11.57
C ASN A 57 -11.46 -4.03 10.57
N THR A 58 -11.19 -5.31 10.84
CA THR A 58 -10.42 -6.15 9.92
C THR A 58 -11.25 -6.53 8.68
N ILE A 59 -10.69 -6.37 7.49
CA ILE A 59 -11.31 -6.74 6.19
C ILE A 59 -10.52 -7.87 5.51
N GLY A 60 -11.23 -8.79 4.87
CA GLY A 60 -10.62 -9.89 4.09
C GLY A 60 -10.11 -9.43 2.73
N TYR A 61 -9.17 -10.19 2.15
CA TYR A 61 -8.60 -9.89 0.82
C TYR A 61 -9.65 -9.90 -0.30
N GLN A 62 -10.56 -10.87 -0.30
CA GLN A 62 -11.60 -10.97 -1.32
C GLN A 62 -12.55 -9.78 -1.26
N GLU A 63 -13.02 -9.44 -0.05
CA GLU A 63 -13.92 -8.31 0.15
C GLU A 63 -13.26 -6.98 -0.25
N LEU A 64 -12.02 -6.71 0.19
CA LEU A 64 -11.33 -5.48 -0.20
C LEU A 64 -11.03 -5.44 -1.71
N ARG A 65 -10.69 -6.58 -2.32
CA ARG A 65 -10.52 -6.69 -3.77
C ARG A 65 -11.82 -6.31 -4.49
N ASP A 66 -12.94 -6.89 -4.10
CA ASP A 66 -14.24 -6.59 -4.70
C ASP A 66 -14.59 -5.09 -4.57
N LYS A 67 -14.29 -4.48 -3.43
CA LYS A 67 -14.47 -3.03 -3.23
C LYS A 67 -13.61 -2.22 -4.20
N ILE A 68 -12.32 -2.53 -4.32
CA ILE A 68 -11.39 -1.83 -5.21
C ILE A 68 -11.86 -1.91 -6.68
N HIS A 69 -12.40 -3.05 -7.12
CA HIS A 69 -12.80 -3.24 -8.52
C HIS A 69 -14.21 -2.72 -8.84
N ASN A 70 -15.11 -2.66 -7.85
CA ASN A 70 -16.53 -2.33 -8.09
C ASN A 70 -16.97 -0.98 -7.51
N GLU A 71 -16.20 -0.38 -6.60
CA GLU A 71 -16.48 0.94 -6.03
C GLU A 71 -15.60 2.01 -6.70
N ASP A 72 -16.16 3.19 -6.93
CA ASP A 72 -15.42 4.35 -7.43
C ASP A 72 -14.86 5.13 -6.22
N ASN A 73 -13.86 4.58 -5.54
CA ASN A 73 -13.17 5.20 -4.41
C ASN A 73 -11.65 5.09 -4.58
N PRO A 74 -10.87 6.13 -4.24
CA PRO A 74 -9.42 5.98 -4.10
C PRO A 74 -9.12 5.19 -2.82
N TYR A 75 -8.12 4.30 -2.87
CA TYR A 75 -7.64 3.52 -1.73
C TYR A 75 -6.17 3.84 -1.46
N LEU A 76 -5.83 4.09 -0.20
CA LEU A 76 -4.46 4.34 0.24
C LEU A 76 -3.99 3.23 1.18
N MET A 77 -3.04 2.42 0.71
CA MET A 77 -2.43 1.35 1.50
C MET A 77 -1.25 1.89 2.32
N LEU A 78 -1.38 1.87 3.64
CA LEU A 78 -0.36 2.28 4.60
C LEU A 78 0.47 1.08 5.03
N LEU A 79 1.78 1.18 4.85
CA LEU A 79 2.74 0.14 5.21
C LEU A 79 3.71 0.66 6.27
N GLY A 80 3.63 0.10 7.47
CA GLY A 80 4.51 0.47 8.57
C GLY A 80 5.97 0.03 8.36
N THR A 81 6.90 0.73 9.00
CA THR A 81 8.32 0.35 9.07
C THR A 81 8.73 0.12 10.53
N GLY A 82 9.84 -0.60 10.77
CA GLY A 82 10.31 -0.89 12.12
C GLY A 82 9.37 -1.82 12.89
N TRP A 83 8.65 -1.26 13.88
CA TRP A 83 7.75 -2.00 14.78
C TRP A 83 6.28 -1.98 14.36
N GLY A 84 5.96 -1.44 13.17
CA GLY A 84 4.59 -1.27 12.68
C GLY A 84 4.11 0.18 12.72
N LEU A 85 2.83 0.41 12.43
CA LEU A 85 2.21 1.74 12.58
C LEU A 85 1.91 2.01 14.07
N THR A 86 1.81 3.30 14.43
CA THR A 86 1.44 3.69 15.79
C THR A 86 -0.01 3.27 16.09
N GLU A 87 -0.34 3.02 17.36
CA GLU A 87 -1.72 2.69 17.75
C GLU A 87 -2.72 3.79 17.36
N GLU A 88 -2.29 5.06 17.40
CA GLU A 88 -3.09 6.20 16.95
C GLU A 88 -3.44 6.10 15.47
N MET A 89 -2.45 5.78 14.63
CA MET A 89 -2.64 5.57 13.19
C MET A 89 -3.55 4.36 12.92
N MET A 90 -3.39 3.27 13.67
CA MET A 90 -4.22 2.08 13.52
C MET A 90 -5.69 2.34 13.89
N LYS A 91 -5.99 3.34 14.72
CA LYS A 91 -7.37 3.77 15.03
C LYS A 91 -7.96 4.72 13.99
N SER A 92 -7.12 5.34 13.17
CA SER A 92 -7.57 6.30 12.15
C SER A 92 -7.76 5.68 10.76
N VAL A 93 -7.39 4.41 10.55
CA VAL A 93 -7.64 3.72 9.28
C VAL A 93 -9.06 3.18 9.20
N ASP A 94 -9.64 3.22 8.01
CA ASP A 94 -10.99 2.70 7.76
C ASP A 94 -11.00 1.18 7.90
N TYR A 95 -9.98 0.52 7.32
CA TYR A 95 -9.85 -0.93 7.36
C TYR A 95 -8.45 -1.41 7.72
N ILE A 96 -8.40 -2.56 8.40
CA ILE A 96 -7.17 -3.30 8.63
C ILE A 96 -7.24 -4.59 7.81
N LEU A 97 -6.45 -4.68 6.73
CA LEU A 97 -6.39 -5.85 5.88
C LEU A 97 -5.89 -7.05 6.67
N GLU A 98 -6.53 -8.21 6.46
CA GLU A 98 -6.15 -9.46 7.10
C GLU A 98 -4.63 -9.74 6.97
N PRO A 99 -3.98 -10.24 8.05
CA PRO A 99 -2.57 -10.56 8.02
C PRO A 99 -2.26 -11.63 6.96
N ILE A 100 -1.08 -11.55 6.34
CA ILE A 100 -0.61 -12.62 5.45
C ILE A 100 -0.18 -13.82 6.31
N TYR A 101 -0.88 -14.93 6.19
CA TYR A 101 -0.50 -16.19 6.80
C TYR A 101 0.26 -17.09 5.82
N GLY A 102 1.35 -17.69 6.32
CA GLY A 102 2.00 -18.84 5.70
C GLY A 102 1.53 -20.16 6.33
N PRO A 103 2.16 -21.30 6.00
CA PRO A 103 1.79 -22.61 6.55
C PRO A 103 2.14 -22.78 8.03
N GLY A 104 2.90 -21.85 8.61
CA GLY A 104 3.32 -21.87 10.01
C GLY A 104 2.67 -20.76 10.84
N LYS A 105 3.08 -20.68 12.11
CA LYS A 105 2.60 -19.67 13.06
C LYS A 105 3.31 -18.31 12.92
N TYR A 106 4.37 -18.22 12.11
CA TYR A 106 5.17 -17.00 11.95
C TYR A 106 4.69 -16.20 10.74
N ASN A 107 4.37 -14.92 10.95
CA ASN A 107 3.85 -14.01 9.92
C ASN A 107 4.53 -12.62 9.92
N HIS A 108 5.71 -12.46 10.54
CA HIS A 108 6.48 -11.22 10.50
C HIS A 108 7.28 -11.13 9.19
N LEU A 109 6.64 -10.60 8.15
CA LEU A 109 7.23 -10.41 6.84
C LEU A 109 8.01 -9.09 6.77
N SER A 110 9.01 -9.04 5.87
CA SER A 110 9.59 -7.75 5.49
C SER A 110 8.52 -6.89 4.81
N VAL A 111 8.55 -5.57 5.00
CA VAL A 111 7.54 -4.68 4.40
C VAL A 111 7.48 -4.82 2.88
N ARG A 112 8.63 -5.08 2.23
CA ARG A 112 8.72 -5.31 0.79
C ARG A 112 8.00 -6.59 0.37
N SER A 113 8.20 -7.68 1.11
CA SER A 113 7.51 -8.95 0.86
C SER A 113 6.01 -8.83 1.11
N ALA A 114 5.60 -8.13 2.18
CA ALA A 114 4.20 -7.88 2.47
C ALA A 114 3.56 -7.04 1.35
N ALA A 115 4.21 -5.96 0.91
CA ALA A 115 3.73 -5.10 -0.18
C ALA A 115 3.48 -5.91 -1.46
N SER A 116 4.46 -6.73 -1.89
CA SER A 116 4.33 -7.54 -3.10
C SER A 116 3.15 -8.51 -3.02
N ILE A 117 2.97 -9.22 -1.89
CA ILE A 117 1.88 -10.18 -1.72
C ILE A 117 0.53 -9.48 -1.62
N ILE A 118 0.45 -8.33 -0.94
CA ILE A 118 -0.78 -7.55 -0.81
C ILE A 118 -1.24 -7.05 -2.18
N LEU A 119 -0.34 -6.46 -2.96
CA LEU A 119 -0.65 -5.96 -4.30
C LEU A 119 -1.06 -7.10 -5.23
N ASP A 120 -0.38 -8.24 -5.19
CA ASP A 120 -0.76 -9.43 -5.97
C ASP A 120 -2.17 -9.92 -5.61
N ARG A 121 -2.49 -10.05 -4.32
CA ARG A 121 -3.82 -10.52 -3.90
C ARG A 121 -4.95 -9.54 -4.24
N LEU A 122 -4.71 -8.23 -4.15
CA LEU A 122 -5.74 -7.22 -4.39
C LEU A 122 -5.89 -6.86 -5.88
N LEU A 123 -4.79 -6.80 -6.63
CA LEU A 123 -4.75 -6.25 -7.98
C LEU A 123 -4.19 -7.22 -9.04
N GLY A 124 -3.56 -8.32 -8.64
CA GLY A 124 -2.99 -9.31 -9.56
C GLY A 124 -4.07 -10.07 -10.34
N GLU A 125 -3.67 -10.68 -11.47
CA GLU A 125 -4.53 -11.52 -12.29
C GLU A 125 -4.99 -12.77 -11.53
N THR A 126 -6.22 -13.23 -11.81
CA THR A 126 -6.71 -14.51 -11.28
C THR A 126 -6.10 -15.67 -12.07
N TRP A 127 -4.93 -16.15 -11.64
CA TRP A 127 -4.22 -17.24 -12.31
C TRP A 127 -4.67 -18.65 -11.85
N TRP A 128 -5.46 -18.74 -10.78
CA TRP A 128 -5.89 -19.99 -10.14
C TRP A 128 -7.36 -20.37 -10.41
N GLU A 129 -8.03 -19.64 -11.31
CA GLU A 129 -9.40 -19.94 -11.75
C GLU A 129 -9.44 -21.00 -12.85
#